data_AF-A0A1G0I707-F1
#
_entry.id   AF-A0A1G0I707-F1
#
_cell.length_a   1.000
_cell.length_b   1.000
_cell.length_c   1.000
_cell.angle_alpha   90.00
_cell.angle_beta   90.00
_cell.angle_gamma   90.00
#
_symmetry.space_group_name_H-M   'P 1'
#
loop_
_entity.id
_entity.type
_entity.pdbx_description
1 polymer ?
#
loop_
_entity_poly.entity_id
_entity_poly.type
_entity_poly.pdbx_seq_one_letter_code
_entity_poly.pdbx_strand_id
1 'polypeptide(L)'
;MSATPDTCPNQLQVNTNGAWKNVMTFGHGEEAMERVKQAAQALHEVSPGTAWRITTTHNNPPTVLAHLGKNTYGLWVNRPHD
;
A
#
# COMPACT_ATOMS: atom_id res chain seq x y z
N MET A 1 -9.01 -24.81 18.25
CA MET A 1 -8.28 -23.53 18.10
C MET A 1 -7.66 -23.55 16.72
N SER A 2 -8.37 -23.02 15.71
CA SER A 2 -7.86 -23.04 14.33
C SER A 2 -7.03 -21.79 14.11
N ALA A 3 -5.72 -21.95 14.00
CA ALA A 3 -4.85 -20.91 13.47
C ALA A 3 -5.34 -20.58 12.05
N THR A 4 -5.85 -19.36 11.88
CA THR A 4 -6.25 -18.84 10.56
C THR A 4 -5.03 -18.85 9.63
N PRO A 5 -5.20 -19.22 8.34
CA PRO A 5 -4.07 -19.38 7.43
C PRO A 5 -3.30 -18.07 7.33
N ASP A 6 -2.01 -18.17 7.61
CA ASP A 6 -0.87 -17.40 7.09
C ASP A 6 -1.23 -16.18 6.23
N THR A 7 -1.91 -15.20 6.81
CA THR A 7 -2.30 -13.98 6.11
C THR A 7 -1.24 -12.96 6.44
N CYS A 8 -0.12 -13.10 5.75
CA CYS A 8 1.00 -12.19 5.89
C CYS A 8 0.50 -10.74 5.72
N PRO A 9 0.78 -9.86 6.68
CA PRO A 9 0.20 -8.52 6.67
C PRO A 9 0.66 -7.73 5.44
N ASN A 10 -0.16 -6.76 5.05
CA ASN A 10 0.20 -5.76 4.05
C ASN A 10 0.76 -4.53 4.75
N GLN A 11 1.53 -3.72 4.03
CA GLN A 11 2.09 -2.47 4.53
C GLN A 11 1.81 -1.34 3.57
N LEU A 12 1.35 -0.20 4.11
CA LEU A 12 1.27 1.07 3.40
C LEU A 12 2.61 1.79 3.57
N GLN A 13 3.22 2.14 2.45
CA GLN A 13 4.46 2.91 2.42
C GLN A 13 4.24 4.24 1.69
N VAL A 14 4.92 5.27 2.17
CA VAL A 14 4.96 6.60 1.55
C VAL A 14 6.37 6.89 1.06
N ASN A 15 6.48 7.47 -0.13
CA ASN A 15 7.71 8.04 -0.64
C ASN A 15 7.79 9.51 -0.24
N THR A 16 8.77 9.82 0.61
CA THR A 16 9.12 11.19 0.96
C THR A 16 10.54 11.45 0.47
N ASN A 17 10.69 12.35 -0.50
CA ASN A 17 11.99 12.75 -1.06
C ASN A 17 12.86 11.59 -1.58
N GLY A 18 12.26 10.60 -2.25
CA GLY A 18 12.96 9.48 -2.87
C GLY A 18 13.11 8.24 -1.98
N ALA A 19 12.77 8.33 -0.68
CA ALA A 19 12.83 7.21 0.25
C ALA A 19 11.43 6.69 0.62
N TRP A 20 11.22 5.38 0.48
CA TRP A 20 10.01 4.69 0.92
C TRP A 20 10.07 4.42 2.43
N LYS A 21 9.06 4.86 3.16
CA LYS A 21 8.90 4.64 4.61
C LYS A 21 7.62 3.90 4.88
N ASN A 22 7.65 2.95 5.80
CA ASN A 22 6.44 2.29 6.30
C ASN A 22 5.62 3.27 7.15
N VAL A 23 4.33 3.39 6.83
CA VAL A 23 3.38 4.22 7.58
C VAL A 23 2.56 3.35 8.52
N MET A 24 2.08 2.21 8.01
CA MET A 24 1.28 1.26 8.78
C MET A 24 1.32 -0.13 8.18
N THR A 25 1.19 -1.13 9.03
CA THR A 25 0.89 -2.52 8.66
C THR A 25 -0.58 -2.82 8.94
N PHE A 26 -1.22 -3.57 8.08
CA PHE A 26 -2.62 -3.96 8.21
C PHE A 26 -2.83 -5.42 7.79
N GLY A 27 -3.92 -6.02 8.27
CA GLY A 27 -4.29 -7.39 7.93
C GLY A 27 -4.61 -7.55 6.45
N HIS A 28 -4.63 -8.80 5.99
CA HIS A 28 -5.07 -9.14 4.65
C HIS A 28 -6.60 -8.99 4.53
N GLY A 29 -7.07 -8.49 3.40
CA GLY A 29 -8.51 -8.32 3.11
C GLY A 29 -8.79 -7.15 2.18
N GLU A 30 -9.74 -7.32 1.27
CA GLU A 30 -10.14 -6.29 0.30
C GLU A 30 -10.64 -5.03 1.02
N GLU A 31 -11.50 -5.19 2.03
CA GLU A 31 -12.07 -4.05 2.77
C GLU A 31 -10.97 -3.22 3.49
N ALA A 32 -9.99 -3.89 4.10
CA ALA A 32 -8.87 -3.22 4.74
C ALA A 32 -8.01 -2.48 3.70
N MET A 33 -7.76 -3.12 2.54
CA MET A 33 -7.03 -2.49 1.44
C MET A 33 -7.75 -1.26 0.89
N GLU A 34 -9.06 -1.31 0.71
CA GLU A 34 -9.87 -0.18 0.23
C GLU A 34 -9.86 0.99 1.21
N ARG A 35 -10.04 0.73 2.51
CA ARG A 35 -9.96 1.77 3.55
C ARG A 35 -8.59 2.44 3.56
N VAL A 36 -7.52 1.65 3.43
CA VAL A 36 -6.14 2.18 3.36
C VAL A 36 -5.92 3.00 2.10
N LYS A 37 -6.44 2.54 0.94
CA LYS A 37 -6.38 3.28 -0.32
C LYS A 37 -7.09 4.64 -0.23
N GLN A 38 -8.28 4.67 0.37
CA GLN A 38 -9.05 5.90 0.59
C GLN A 38 -8.32 6.88 1.51
N ALA A 39 -7.78 6.40 2.65
CA ALA A 39 -7.03 7.23 3.58
C ALA A 39 -5.76 7.83 2.93
N ALA A 40 -4.99 7.00 2.22
CA ALA A 40 -3.79 7.45 1.51
C ALA A 40 -4.12 8.38 0.32
N GLN A 41 -5.28 8.21 -0.32
CA GLN A 41 -5.75 9.12 -1.36
C GLN A 41 -6.07 10.51 -0.79
N ALA A 42 -6.81 10.58 0.32
CA ALA A 42 -7.08 11.86 1.01
C ALA A 42 -5.77 12.56 1.44
N LEU A 43 -4.77 11.80 1.91
CA LEU A 43 -3.45 12.32 2.24
C LEU A 43 -2.65 12.78 1.01
N HIS A 44 -2.84 12.14 -0.14
CA HIS A 44 -2.24 12.56 -1.39
C HIS A 44 -2.84 13.87 -1.90
N GLU A 45 -4.15 14.09 -1.74
CA GLU A 45 -4.81 15.34 -2.15
C GLU A 45 -4.27 16.56 -1.40
N VAL A 46 -3.96 16.42 -0.11
CA VAL A 46 -3.33 17.51 0.68
C VAL A 46 -1.83 17.66 0.40
N SER A 47 -1.20 16.67 -0.22
CA SER A 47 0.25 16.64 -0.48
C SER A 47 0.56 15.86 -1.77
N PRO A 48 0.25 16.44 -2.95
CA PRO A 48 0.31 15.74 -4.24
C PRO A 48 1.73 15.38 -4.70
N GLY A 49 2.76 15.88 -4.01
CA GLY A 49 4.15 15.50 -4.23
C GLY A 49 4.54 14.13 -3.64
N THR A 50 3.69 13.53 -2.80
CA THR A 50 3.96 12.23 -2.17
C THR A 50 3.50 11.08 -3.05
N ALA A 51 4.29 10.00 -3.11
CA ALA A 51 3.85 8.74 -3.72
C ALA A 51 3.53 7.73 -2.61
N TRP A 52 2.57 6.85 -2.85
CA TRP A 52 2.09 5.85 -1.93
C TRP A 52 2.11 4.48 -2.60
N ARG A 53 2.42 3.44 -1.84
CA ARG A 53 2.33 2.07 -2.32
C ARG A 53 1.90 1.13 -1.22
N ILE A 54 1.19 0.08 -1.60
CA ILE A 54 0.85 -1.03 -0.72
C ILE A 54 1.73 -2.21 -1.14
N THR A 55 2.39 -2.85 -0.17
CA THR A 55 3.25 -4.00 -0.43
C THR A 55 3.00 -5.14 0.54
N THR A 56 3.42 -6.36 0.18
CA THR A 56 3.45 -7.48 1.12
C THR A 56 4.58 -7.31 2.14
N THR A 57 4.42 -7.85 3.35
CA THR A 57 5.46 -7.82 4.40
C THR A 57 6.42 -9.00 4.36
N HIS A 58 6.01 -10.12 3.75
CA HIS A 58 6.72 -11.42 3.85
C HIS A 58 7.71 -11.68 2.72
N ASN A 59 7.66 -10.93 1.61
CA ASN A 59 8.56 -11.11 0.48
C ASN A 59 9.79 -10.20 0.58
N ASN A 60 10.95 -10.71 0.15
CA ASN A 60 12.15 -9.91 -0.06
C ASN A 60 12.71 -10.15 -1.48
N PRO A 61 12.57 -9.18 -2.41
CA PRO A 61 11.96 -7.87 -2.22
C PRO A 61 10.43 -7.93 -2.05
N PRO A 62 9.82 -6.95 -1.34
CA PRO A 62 8.38 -6.93 -1.10
C PRO A 62 7.60 -6.72 -2.40
N THR A 63 6.51 -7.48 -2.58
CA THR A 63 5.66 -7.39 -3.77
C THR A 63 4.80 -6.13 -3.68
N VAL A 64 4.81 -5.30 -4.72
CA VAL A 64 3.96 -4.10 -4.79
C VAL A 64 2.59 -4.50 -5.31
N LEU A 65 1.55 -4.32 -4.48
CA LEU A 65 0.17 -4.67 -4.78
C LEU A 65 -0.59 -3.51 -5.43
N ALA A 66 -0.33 -2.29 -4.95
CA ALA A 66 -0.96 -1.09 -5.48
C ALA A 66 -0.01 0.11 -5.35
N HIS A 67 -0.12 1.06 -6.27
CA HIS A 67 0.69 2.27 -6.29
C HIS A 67 -0.15 3.50 -6.65
N LEU A 68 0.11 4.61 -5.97
CA LEU A 68 -0.50 5.92 -6.16
C LEU A 68 0.61 6.98 -6.20
N GLY A 69 0.59 7.88 -7.17
CA GLY A 69 1.49 9.03 -7.17
C GLY A 69 1.39 9.83 -8.44
N LYS A 70 2.34 10.76 -8.64
CA LYS A 70 2.37 11.64 -9.81
C LYS A 70 2.38 10.86 -11.14
N ASN A 71 3.13 9.76 -11.19
CA ASN A 71 3.24 8.91 -12.39
C ASN A 71 1.96 8.11 -12.69
N THR A 72 1.03 8.03 -11.74
CA THR A 72 -0.28 7.39 -11.94
C THR A 72 -1.41 8.40 -12.00
N TYR A 73 -1.09 9.69 -12.19
CA TYR A 73 -2.08 10.79 -12.24
C TYR A 73 -2.99 10.86 -11.00
N GLY A 74 -2.49 10.45 -9.83
CA GLY A 74 -3.29 10.42 -8.60
C GLY A 74 -4.31 9.27 -8.56
N LEU A 75 -4.19 8.27 -9.44
CA LEU A 75 -5.03 7.07 -9.44
C LEU A 75 -4.28 5.88 -8.86
N TRP A 76 -5.00 5.00 -8.18
CA TRP A 76 -4.47 3.71 -7.72
C TRP A 76 -4.30 2.77 -8.90
N VAL A 77 -3.07 2.33 -9.15
CA VAL A 77 -2.75 1.28 -10.12
C VAL A 77 -2.46 0.01 -9.35
N ASN A 78 -3.33 -0.99 -9.50
CA ASN A 78 -3.11 -2.32 -8.96
C ASN A 78 -2.11 -3.06 -9.85
N ARG A 79 -1.20 -3.82 -9.25
CA ARG A 79 -0.42 -4.81 -9.99
C ARG A 79 -1.01 -6.19 -9.73
N PRO A 80 -1.33 -6.97 -10.78
CA PRO A 80 -1.72 -8.36 -10.58
C PRO A 80 -0.58 -9.11 -9.90
N HIS A 81 -0.94 -9.98 -8.97
CA HIS A 81 -0.07 -11.05 -8.50
C HIS A 81 0.08 -12.01 -9.69
N ASP A 82 1.25 -12.04 -10.33
CA ASP A 82 1.63 -13.13 -11.24
C ASP A 82 2.07 -14.33 -10.39
#